data_AF-A0A0J5KQ46-F1
#
_entry.id   AF-A0A0J5KQ46-F1
#
_cell.length_a   1.000
_cell.length_b   1.000
_cell.length_c   1.000
_cell.angle_alpha   90.00
_cell.angle_beta   90.00
_cell.angle_gamma   90.00
#
_symmetry.space_group_name_H-M   'P 1'
#
loop_
_entity.id
_entity.type
_entity.pdbx_description
1 polymer ?
#
loop_
_entity_poly.entity_id
_entity_poly.type
_entity_poly.pdbx_seq_one_letter_code
_entity_poly.pdbx_strand_id
1 'polypeptide(L)' 'MDEMELKHVIALLLEDAKRVQQLEPNSGTEARIMLAKESLKGTIRSAYMRDAEVTKVTL' A
#
# COMPACT_ATOMS: atom_id res chain seq x y z
N MET A 1 -1.35 -5.37 16.47
CA MET A 1 -1.77 -4.82 15.17
C MET A 1 -1.40 -5.85 14.12
N ASP A 2 -2.38 -6.33 13.36
CA ASP A 2 -2.11 -7.28 12.28
C ASP A 2 -1.59 -6.58 11.01
N GLU A 3 -1.21 -7.37 10.01
CA GLU A 3 -0.65 -6.86 8.75
C GLU A 3 -1.66 -5.98 7.97
N MET A 4 -2.96 -6.26 8.06
CA MET A 4 -4.00 -5.48 7.39
C MET A 4 -4.25 -4.14 8.09
N GLU A 5 -4.33 -4.16 9.42
CA GLU A 5 -4.44 -2.95 10.24
C GLU A 5 -3.23 -2.03 10.00
N LEU A 6 -2.01 -2.59 9.94
CA LEU A 6 -0.79 -1.82 9.62
C LEU A 6 -0.89 -1.16 8.24
N LYS A 7 -1.30 -1.91 7.22
CA LYS A 7 -1.46 -1.38 5.85
C LYS A 7 -2.52 -0.29 5.79
N HIS A 8 -3.61 -0.44 6.54
CA HIS A 8 -4.65 0.55 6.61
C HIS A 8 -4.14 1.86 7.22
N VAL A 9 -3.43 1.78 8.35
CA VAL A 9 -2.79 2.94 8.98
C VAL A 9 -1.80 3.62 8.03
N ILE A 10 -0.96 2.84 7.33
CA ILE A 10 -0.03 3.39 6.33
C ILE A 10 -0.78 4.09 5.19
N ALA A 11 -1.92 3.56 4.75
CA ALA A 11 -2.72 4.17 3.69
C ALA A 11 -3.29 5.53 4.13
N LEU A 12 -3.77 5.65 5.36
CA LEU A 12 -4.25 6.91 5.95
C LEU A 12 -3.11 7.94 6.03
N LEU A 13 -1.95 7.54 6.56
CA LEU A 13 -0.78 8.42 6.65
C LEU A 13 -0.29 8.89 5.27
N LEU A 14 -0.39 8.05 4.25
CA LEU A 14 -0.07 8.43 2.87
C LEU A 14 -1.06 9.43 2.29
N GLU A 15 -2.33 9.38 2.70
CA GLU A 15 -3.32 10.38 2.29
C GLU A 15 -2.98 11.74 2.90
N ASP A 16 -2.70 11.76 4.20
CA ASP A 16 -2.30 12.99 4.91
C ASP A 16 -1.01 13.58 4.32
N ALA A 17 0.01 12.74 4.07
CA ALA A 17 1.26 13.17 3.45
C ALA A 17 1.06 13.77 2.06
N LYS A 18 0.11 13.26 1.26
CA LYS A 18 -0.23 13.87 -0.05
C LYS A 18 -0.88 15.23 0.11
N ARG A 19 -1.77 15.41 1.09
CA ARG A 19 -2.41 16.72 1.34
C ARG A 19 -1.35 17.74 1.74
N VAL A 20 -0.42 17.36 2.62
CA VAL A 20 0.72 18.22 2.98
C VAL A 20 1.60 18.53 1.77
N GLN A 21 1.95 17.53 0.96
CA GLN A 21 2.78 17.70 -0.25
C GLN A 21 2.16 18.69 -1.27
N GLN A 22 0.84 18.80 -1.33
CA GLN A 22 0.15 19.78 -2.20
C GLN A 22 0.28 21.21 -1.69
N LEU A 23 0.40 21.40 -0.37
CA LEU A 23 0.55 22.72 0.25
C LEU A 23 2.02 23.13 0.31
N GLU A 24 2.91 22.19 0.60
CA GLU A 24 4.35 22.40 0.73
C GLU A 24 5.12 21.31 -0.04
N PRO A 25 5.46 21.56 -1.31
CA PRO A 25 6.16 20.58 -2.13
C PRO A 25 7.55 20.23 -1.56
N ASN A 26 7.74 18.95 -1.22
CA ASN A 26 9.01 18.41 -0.79
C ASN A 26 9.39 17.17 -1.62
N SER A 27 10.51 17.23 -2.35
CA SER A 27 10.95 16.14 -3.22
C SER A 27 11.25 14.83 -2.46
N GLY A 28 11.78 14.93 -1.25
CA GLY A 28 12.04 13.78 -0.39
C GLY A 28 10.74 13.09 0.08
N THR A 29 9.71 13.87 0.38
CA THR A 29 8.37 13.36 0.72
C THR A 29 7.70 12.73 -0.48
N GLU A 30 7.80 13.32 -1.68
CA GLU A 30 7.28 12.74 -2.92
C GLU A 30 7.88 11.37 -3.22
N ALA A 31 9.21 11.22 -3.09
CA ALA A 31 9.89 9.94 -3.28
C ALA A 31 9.40 8.86 -2.30
N ARG A 32 9.23 9.21 -1.01
CA ARG A 32 8.68 8.30 0.01
C ARG A 32 7.23 7.91 -0.27
N ILE A 33 6.40 8.85 -0.73
CA ILE A 33 5.02 8.57 -1.15
C ILE A 33 5.00 7.59 -2.33
N MET A 34 5.90 7.74 -3.30
CA MET A 34 6.00 6.84 -4.45
C MET A 34 6.37 5.42 -4.01
N LEU A 35 7.44 5.28 -3.22
CA LEU A 35 7.90 3.99 -2.69
C LEU A 35 6.83 3.27 -1.89
N ALA A 36 6.09 3.99 -1.05
CA ALA A 36 5.02 3.41 -0.24
C ALA A 36 3.82 2.95 -1.10
N LYS A 37 3.44 3.71 -2.14
CA LYS A 37 2.40 3.29 -3.09
C LYS A 37 2.79 2.01 -3.83
N GLU A 38 4.04 1.91 -4.27
CA GLU A 38 4.55 0.70 -4.95
C GLU A 38 4.55 -0.51 -4.02
N SER A 39 5.02 -0.34 -2.80
CA SER A 39 5.04 -1.38 -1.77
C SER A 39 3.64 -1.88 -1.45
N LEU A 40 2.66 -0.98 -1.31
CA LEU A 40 1.26 -1.38 -1.10
C LEU A 40 0.68 -2.13 -2.31
N LYS A 41 0.98 -1.72 -3.55
CA LYS A 41 0.53 -2.41 -4.76
C LYS A 41 1.14 -3.81 -4.91
N GLY A 42 2.44 -3.97 -4.65
CA GLY A 42 3.12 -5.26 -4.70
C GLY A 42 2.59 -6.23 -3.64
N THR A 43 2.27 -5.72 -2.45
CA THR A 43 1.71 -6.52 -1.36
C THR A 43 0.24 -6.89 -1.60
N ILE A 44 -0.54 -6.00 -2.25
CA ILE A 44 -1.91 -6.28 -2.71
C ILE A 44 -1.93 -7.46 -3.71
N ARG A 45 -0.98 -7.50 -4.67
CA ARG A 45 -0.90 -8.58 -5.66
C ARG A 45 -0.66 -9.96 -5.01
N SER A 46 0.11 -10.03 -3.91
CA SER A 46 0.30 -11.27 -3.16
C SER A 46 -0.90 -11.67 -2.30
N ALA A 47 -1.66 -10.70 -1.77
CA ALA A 47 -2.87 -10.97 -0.99
C ALA A 47 -4.01 -11.54 -1.86
N TYR A 48 -4.25 -10.98 -3.05
CA TYR A 48 -5.31 -11.48 -3.96
C TYR A 48 -4.95 -12.77 -4.73
N MET A 49 -3.67 -13.17 -4.76
CA MET A 49 -3.24 -14.43 -5.39
C MET A 49 -3.31 -15.63 -4.42
N ARG A 50 -3.30 -15.39 -3.10
CA ARG A 50 -3.48 -16.47 -2.11
C ARG A 50 -4.86 -17.11 -2.17
N ASP A 51 -5.89 -16.34 -2.52
CA ASP A 51 -7.26 -16.88 -2.67
C ASP A 51 -7.50 -17.55 -4.03
N ALA A 52 -6.77 -17.14 -5.07
CA ALA A 52 -6.96 -17.63 -6.44
C ALA A 52 -6.31 -19.01 -6.71
N GLU A 53 -5.30 -19.41 -5.94
CA GLU A 53 -4.63 -20.73 -6.11
C GLU A 53 -5.37 -21.87 -5.39
N VAL A 54 -6.18 -21.58 -4.36
CA VAL A 54 -6.93 -22.61 -3.62
C VAL A 54 -8.02 -23.27 -4.49
N THR A 55 -8.50 -22.61 -5.55
CA THR A 55 -9.53 -23.17 -6.45
C THR A 55 -9.00 -24.08 -7.55
N LYS A 56 -7.67 -24.21 -7.75
CA LYS A 56 -7.10 -25.04 -8.83
C LYS A 56 -6.61 -26.43 -8.39
N VAL A 57 -6.71 -26.78 -7.11
CA VAL A 57 -6.32 -28.10 -6.59
C VAL A 57 -7.55 -28.88 -6.11
N THR A 58 -8.61 -28.91 -6.93
CA THR A 58 -9.70 -29.89 -6.81
C THR A 58 -10.29 -30.16 -8.19
N LEU A 59 -9.57 -30.92 -9.03
CA LEU A 59 -10.13 -31.71 -10.12
C LEU A 59 -9.33 -33.01 -10.24
#